data_AF-A0A3D5L4P1-F1
#
_entry.id   AF-A0A3D5L4P1-F1
#
_cell.length_a   1.000
_cell.length_b   1.000
_cell.length_c   1.000
_cell.angle_alpha   90.00
_cell.angle_beta   90.00
_cell.angle_gamma   90.00
#
_symmetry.space_group_name_H-M   'P 1'
#
loop_
_entity.id
_entity.type
_entity.pdbx_description
1 polymer ?
#
loop_
_entity_poly.entity_id
_entity_poly.type
_entity_poly.pdbx_seq_one_letter_code
_entity_poly.pdbx_strand_id
1 'polypeptide(L)'
;MNFTNGAELLEYCEKEKKTISEAMFERETTFLEQDPEKTKEKMKKAWSIMQASAKKPLKENIVSMGGMIGGESRKLHTLRENGKNICGDVVSKAIAYAVGVLEVNASMGLIVAAPTAGSSGVIPGVFCSLQENFGFTDEEI
;
A
#
# COMPACT_ATOMS: atom_id res chain seq x y z
N MET A 1 26.58 8.53 -2.20
CA MET A 1 25.22 8.00 -1.93
C MET A 1 24.20 9.15 -1.86
N ASN A 2 24.24 10.07 -2.82
CA ASN A 2 23.28 11.17 -2.89
C ASN A 2 22.86 11.33 -4.35
N PHE A 3 21.85 10.56 -4.73
CA PHE A 3 21.15 10.72 -6.00
C PHE A 3 19.99 11.69 -5.80
N THR A 4 19.78 12.55 -6.78
CA THR A 4 18.73 13.58 -6.80
C THR A 4 17.68 13.33 -7.89
N ASN A 5 17.96 12.40 -8.80
CA ASN A 5 17.07 11.98 -9.88
C ASN A 5 17.18 10.46 -10.12
N GLY A 6 16.29 9.93 -10.96
CA GLY A 6 16.23 8.51 -11.25
C GLY A 6 17.47 7.97 -11.98
N ALA A 7 18.10 8.76 -12.85
CA ALA A 7 19.29 8.32 -13.58
C ALA A 7 20.47 8.10 -12.63
N GLU A 8 20.71 9.04 -11.71
CA GLU A 8 21.74 8.92 -10.67
C GLU A 8 21.47 7.75 -9.71
N LEU A 9 20.20 7.46 -9.40
CA LEU A 9 19.83 6.30 -8.59
C LEU A 9 20.19 5.00 -9.31
N LEU A 10 19.89 4.89 -10.61
CA LEU A 10 20.20 3.70 -11.41
C LEU A 10 21.72 3.51 -11.53
N GLU A 11 22.47 4.57 -11.84
CA GLU A 11 23.94 4.51 -11.89
C GLU A 11 24.54 4.05 -10.56
N TYR A 12 23.99 4.55 -9.44
CA TYR A 12 24.39 4.13 -8.10
C TYR A 12 24.10 2.63 -7.85
N CYS A 13 22.90 2.16 -8.20
CA CYS A 13 22.51 0.75 -8.04
C CYS A 13 23.42 -0.17 -8.87
N GLU A 14 23.73 0.19 -10.12
CA GLU A 14 24.61 -0.58 -10.99
C GLU A 14 26.05 -0.64 -10.45
N LYS A 15 26.60 0.51 -10.05
CA LYS A 15 27.97 0.62 -9.53
C LYS A 15 28.15 -0.19 -8.25
N GLU A 16 27.21 -0.10 -7.32
CA GLU A 16 27.28 -0.75 -6.01
C GLU A 16 26.68 -2.17 -6.01
N LYS A 17 26.13 -2.63 -7.15
CA LYS A 17 25.45 -3.93 -7.32
C LYS A 17 24.33 -4.14 -6.29
N LYS A 18 23.50 -3.11 -6.09
CA LYS A 18 22.39 -3.11 -5.15
C LYS A 18 21.07 -2.94 -5.89
N THR A 19 20.01 -3.51 -5.34
CA THR A 19 18.64 -3.22 -5.75
C THR A 19 18.23 -1.81 -5.32
N ILE A 20 17.16 -1.26 -5.92
CA ILE A 20 16.62 0.04 -5.54
C ILE A 20 16.19 0.05 -4.06
N SER A 21 15.59 -1.04 -3.57
CA SER A 21 15.16 -1.15 -2.17
C SER A 21 16.34 -1.13 -1.20
N GLU A 22 17.43 -1.83 -1.51
CA GLU A 22 18.67 -1.79 -0.72
C GLU A 22 19.29 -0.39 -0.73
N ALA A 23 19.37 0.25 -1.90
CA ALA A 23 19.91 1.61 -2.02
C ALA A 23 19.08 2.65 -1.24
N MET A 24 17.75 2.54 -1.25
CA MET A 24 16.86 3.41 -0.49
C MET A 24 16.92 3.13 1.01
N PHE A 25 17.02 1.85 1.42
CA PHE A 25 17.17 1.48 2.82
C PHE A 25 18.48 2.00 3.40
N GLU A 26 19.58 1.86 2.65
CA GLU A 26 20.89 2.37 3.02
C GLU A 26 20.90 3.90 3.13
N ARG A 27 20.18 4.61 2.24
CA ARG A 27 19.98 6.05 2.36
C ARG A 27 19.35 6.41 3.72
N GLU A 28 18.32 5.70 4.16
CA GLU A 28 17.69 6.01 5.46
C GLU A 28 18.58 5.66 6.65
N THR A 29 19.28 4.52 6.61
CA THR A 29 20.08 4.09 7.76
C THR A 29 21.41 4.81 7.89
N THR A 30 22.04 5.13 6.75
CA THR A 30 23.39 5.72 6.74
C THR A 30 23.34 7.23 6.61
N PHE A 31 22.53 7.77 5.69
CA PHE A 31 22.52 9.22 5.44
C PHE A 31 21.58 9.97 6.40
N LEU A 32 20.44 9.38 6.77
CA LEU A 32 19.55 9.95 7.79
C LEU A 32 19.83 9.43 9.21
N GLU A 33 20.93 8.69 9.38
CA GLU A 33 21.42 8.14 10.65
C GLU A 33 20.32 7.42 11.46
N GLN A 34 19.41 6.74 10.76
CA GLN A 34 18.35 5.96 11.39
C GLN A 34 18.84 4.57 11.78
N ASP A 35 18.36 4.09 12.92
CA ASP A 35 18.59 2.71 13.36
C ASP A 35 17.95 1.71 12.37
N PRO A 36 18.71 0.75 11.82
CA PRO A 36 18.19 -0.20 10.84
C PRO A 36 17.03 -1.07 11.34
N GLU A 37 17.09 -1.53 12.60
CA GLU A 37 16.06 -2.40 13.17
C GLU A 37 14.76 -1.61 13.36
N LYS A 38 14.84 -0.41 13.98
CA LYS A 38 13.69 0.48 14.15
C LYS A 38 13.09 0.92 12.82
N THR A 39 13.91 1.10 11.78
CA THR A 39 13.42 1.44 10.44
C THR A 39 12.58 0.30 9.87
N LYS A 40 13.07 -0.94 9.95
CA LYS A 40 12.30 -2.13 9.55
C LYS A 40 11.03 -2.30 10.38
N GLU A 41 11.08 -2.07 11.69
CA GLU A 41 9.90 -2.14 12.56
C GLU A 41 8.85 -1.10 12.18
N LYS A 42 9.25 0.14 11.88
CA LYS A 42 8.34 1.20 11.40
C LYS A 42 7.69 0.80 10.09
N MET A 43 8.45 0.25 9.14
CA MET A 43 7.92 -0.24 7.87
C MET A 43 6.89 -1.36 8.08
N LYS A 44 7.22 -2.37 8.90
CA LYS A 44 6.29 -3.46 9.26
C LYS A 44 5.01 -2.96 9.93
N LYS A 45 5.13 -1.98 10.83
CA LYS A 45 3.98 -1.35 11.48
C LYS A 45 3.12 -0.56 10.49
N ALA A 46 3.72 0.20 9.59
CA ALA A 46 2.99 0.91 8.56
C ALA A 46 2.24 -0.07 7.64
N TRP A 47 2.90 -1.15 7.24
CA TRP A 47 2.31 -2.19 6.40
C TRP A 47 1.14 -2.90 7.08
N SER A 48 1.25 -3.26 8.36
CA SER A 48 0.13 -3.91 9.07
C SER A 48 -1.09 -3.00 9.21
N ILE A 49 -0.90 -1.69 9.39
CA ILE A 49 -1.99 -0.70 9.39
C ILE A 49 -2.61 -0.58 8.00
N MET A 50 -1.80 -0.57 6.94
CA MET A 50 -2.24 -0.56 5.54
C MET A 50 -3.10 -1.79 5.19
N GLN A 51 -2.67 -2.99 5.60
CA GLN A 51 -3.43 -4.22 5.39
C GLN A 51 -4.76 -4.20 6.17
N ALA A 52 -4.73 -3.70 7.41
CA ALA A 52 -5.93 -3.58 8.23
C ALA A 52 -6.94 -2.61 7.61
N SER A 53 -6.52 -1.43 7.17
CA SER A 53 -7.40 -0.43 6.58
C SER A 53 -7.99 -0.88 5.24
N ALA A 54 -7.26 -1.66 4.44
CA ALA A 54 -7.77 -2.22 3.18
C ALA A 54 -8.87 -3.27 3.39
N LYS A 55 -8.73 -4.10 4.42
CA LYS A 55 -9.63 -5.25 4.67
C LYS A 55 -10.82 -4.92 5.57
N LYS A 56 -10.73 -3.86 6.37
CA LYS A 56 -11.76 -3.47 7.34
C LYS A 56 -13.15 -3.25 6.70
N PRO A 57 -13.31 -2.52 5.58
CA PRO A 57 -14.63 -2.23 5.00
C PRO A 57 -15.33 -3.44 4.36
N LEU A 58 -14.57 -4.49 4.06
CA LEU A 58 -15.16 -5.76 3.61
C LEU A 58 -15.90 -6.48 4.74
N LYS A 59 -15.51 -6.24 6.00
CA LYS A 59 -16.08 -6.85 7.20
C LYS A 59 -17.12 -5.94 7.85
N GLU A 60 -16.76 -4.68 8.03
CA GLU A 60 -17.58 -3.69 8.73
C GLU A 60 -18.34 -2.79 7.75
N ASN A 61 -19.52 -2.30 8.13
CA ASN A 61 -20.22 -1.28 7.36
C ASN A 61 -19.67 0.10 7.74
N ILE A 62 -18.78 0.64 6.91
CA ILE A 62 -18.14 1.93 7.14
C ILE A 62 -18.79 2.96 6.21
N VAL A 63 -19.37 3.99 6.81
CA VAL A 63 -19.99 5.10 6.08
C VAL A 63 -19.30 6.39 6.50
N SER A 64 -18.91 7.20 5.52
CA SER A 64 -18.33 8.51 5.75
C SER A 64 -19.28 9.45 6.49
N MET A 65 -18.72 10.44 7.20
CA MET A 65 -19.50 11.43 7.96
C MET A 65 -20.55 12.18 7.12
N GLY A 66 -20.25 12.41 5.84
CA GLY A 66 -21.16 13.06 4.88
C GLY A 66 -22.08 12.11 4.11
N GLY A 67 -21.98 10.80 4.33
CA GLY A 67 -22.77 9.79 3.61
C GLY A 67 -22.47 9.68 2.11
N MET A 68 -21.39 10.30 1.62
CA MET A 68 -21.04 10.33 0.19
C MET A 68 -20.33 9.05 -0.27
N ILE A 69 -19.64 8.36 0.64
CA ILE A 69 -18.94 7.10 0.39
C ILE A 69 -19.18 6.13 1.56
N GLY A 70 -19.45 4.86 1.24
CA GLY A 70 -19.58 3.77 2.21
C GLY A 70 -20.20 2.50 1.62
N GLY A 71 -19.46 1.39 1.66
CA GLY A 71 -19.91 0.08 1.16
C GLY A 71 -19.61 -0.19 -0.31
N GLU A 72 -18.93 0.72 -0.99
CA GLU A 72 -18.57 0.65 -2.41
C GLU A 72 -17.47 -0.39 -2.60
N SER A 73 -16.49 -0.42 -1.69
CA SER A 73 -15.46 -1.44 -1.61
C SER A 73 -16.06 -2.84 -1.58
N ARG A 74 -17.10 -3.05 -0.76
CA ARG A 74 -17.79 -4.34 -0.65
C ARG A 74 -18.56 -4.69 -1.92
N LYS A 75 -19.23 -3.73 -2.56
CA LYS A 75 -19.93 -3.93 -3.85
C LYS A 75 -18.93 -4.33 -4.93
N LEU A 76 -17.79 -3.65 -5.02
CA LEU A 76 -16.71 -3.96 -5.97
C LEU A 76 -16.11 -5.34 -5.70
N HIS A 77 -15.87 -5.68 -4.43
CA HIS A 77 -15.40 -7.01 -4.04
C HIS A 77 -16.38 -8.12 -4.46
N THR A 78 -17.67 -7.90 -4.20
CA THR A 78 -18.74 -8.84 -4.58
C THR A 78 -18.86 -8.97 -6.10
N LEU A 79 -18.73 -7.87 -6.85
CA LEU A 79 -18.72 -7.89 -8.31
C LEU A 79 -17.55 -8.71 -8.86
N ARG A 80 -16.37 -8.58 -8.23
CA ARG A 80 -15.18 -9.37 -8.53
C ARG A 80 -15.42 -10.86 -8.30
N GLU A 81 -15.87 -11.24 -7.10
CA GLU A 81 -16.11 -12.64 -6.72
C GLU A 81 -17.15 -13.32 -7.62
N ASN A 82 -18.13 -12.57 -8.11
CA ASN A 82 -19.13 -13.07 -9.05
C ASN A 82 -18.62 -13.19 -10.50
N GLY A 83 -17.34 -12.88 -10.77
CA GLY A 83 -16.76 -12.93 -12.11
C GLY A 83 -17.33 -11.89 -13.09
N LYS A 84 -18.02 -10.85 -12.59
CA LYS A 84 -18.67 -9.81 -13.41
C LYS A 84 -17.83 -8.54 -13.55
N ASN A 85 -16.60 -8.56 -13.04
CA ASN A 85 -15.69 -7.44 -13.14
C ASN A 85 -15.06 -7.37 -14.55
N ILE A 86 -14.61 -6.17 -14.95
CA ILE A 86 -14.04 -5.93 -16.27
C ILE A 86 -12.50 -5.92 -16.29
N CYS A 87 -11.83 -5.85 -15.13
CA CYS A 87 -10.39 -5.65 -15.05
C CYS A 87 -9.59 -6.93 -14.69
N GLY A 88 -10.25 -8.08 -14.54
CA GLY A 88 -9.61 -9.30 -14.03
C GLY A 88 -9.35 -9.25 -12.52
N ASP A 89 -8.89 -10.37 -11.95
CA ASP A 89 -8.85 -10.52 -10.49
C ASP A 89 -7.90 -9.53 -9.79
N VAL A 90 -6.67 -9.41 -10.30
CA VAL A 90 -5.62 -8.58 -9.69
C VAL A 90 -6.04 -7.12 -9.63
N VAL A 91 -6.45 -6.53 -10.76
CA VAL A 91 -6.78 -5.11 -10.81
C VAL A 91 -8.09 -4.82 -10.09
N SER A 92 -9.12 -5.66 -10.27
CA SER A 92 -10.39 -5.45 -9.56
C SER A 92 -10.28 -5.60 -8.05
N LYS A 93 -9.46 -6.53 -7.55
CA LYS A 93 -9.17 -6.65 -6.12
C LYS A 93 -8.41 -5.42 -5.61
N ALA A 94 -7.42 -4.92 -6.35
CA ALA A 94 -6.69 -3.71 -5.97
C ALA A 94 -7.60 -2.48 -5.87
N ILE A 95 -8.53 -2.32 -6.82
CA ILE A 95 -9.52 -1.24 -6.80
C ILE A 95 -10.43 -1.38 -5.57
N ALA A 96 -10.95 -2.58 -5.29
CA ALA A 96 -11.81 -2.80 -4.13
C ALA A 96 -11.11 -2.44 -2.80
N TYR A 97 -9.85 -2.84 -2.64
CA TYR A 97 -9.05 -2.48 -1.47
C TYR A 97 -8.71 -0.99 -1.40
N ALA A 98 -8.35 -0.35 -2.52
CA ALA A 98 -8.07 1.09 -2.55
C ALA A 98 -9.29 1.92 -2.16
N VAL A 99 -10.47 1.58 -2.69
CA VAL A 99 -11.75 2.21 -2.30
C VAL A 99 -12.05 1.93 -0.82
N GLY A 100 -11.71 0.74 -0.32
CA GLY A 100 -11.86 0.42 1.09
C GLY A 100 -11.05 1.34 2.00
N VAL A 101 -9.78 1.57 1.68
CA VAL A 101 -8.96 2.52 2.46
C VAL A 101 -9.53 3.94 2.39
N LEU A 102 -10.10 4.35 1.24
CA LEU A 102 -10.79 5.64 1.12
C LEU A 102 -12.03 5.74 2.01
N GLU A 103 -12.80 4.66 2.14
CA GLU A 103 -13.93 4.59 3.09
C GLU A 103 -13.46 4.77 4.53
N VAL A 104 -12.38 4.08 4.94
CA VAL A 104 -11.78 4.24 6.28
C VAL A 104 -11.29 5.66 6.49
N ASN A 105 -10.60 6.24 5.51
CA ASN A 105 -10.10 7.62 5.58
C ASN A 105 -11.27 8.62 5.72
N ALA A 106 -12.32 8.48 4.90
CA ALA A 106 -13.48 9.37 4.92
C ALA A 106 -14.34 9.21 6.18
N SER A 107 -14.22 8.09 6.90
CA SER A 107 -14.83 7.88 8.22
C SER A 107 -13.88 8.25 9.38
N MET A 108 -12.78 8.97 9.13
CA MET A 108 -11.76 9.33 10.13
C MET A 108 -11.13 8.13 10.85
N GLY A 109 -11.11 6.97 10.20
CA GLY A 109 -10.41 5.78 10.69
C GLY A 109 -8.89 5.86 10.49
N LEU A 110 -8.18 4.93 11.12
CA LEU A 110 -6.73 4.87 11.04
C LEU A 110 -6.26 4.41 9.65
N ILE A 111 -5.46 5.25 8.98
CA ILE A 111 -4.81 4.97 7.70
C ILE A 111 -3.33 5.38 7.75
N VAL A 112 -2.55 4.96 6.75
CA VAL A 112 -1.19 5.46 6.51
C VAL A 112 -1.20 6.34 5.27
N ALA A 113 -0.64 7.54 5.37
CA ALA A 113 -0.49 8.43 4.23
C ALA A 113 0.52 7.87 3.22
N ALA A 114 0.18 7.89 1.92
CA ALA A 114 1.03 7.36 0.86
C ALA A 114 0.85 8.08 -0.49
N PRO A 115 1.52 9.23 -0.74
CA PRO A 115 2.22 10.08 0.23
C PRO A 115 1.27 10.97 1.05
N THR A 116 0.00 11.08 0.68
CA THR A 116 -1.01 11.88 1.42
C THR A 116 -2.16 11.01 1.90
N ALA A 117 -3.01 11.53 2.77
CA ALA A 117 -4.24 10.83 3.20
C ALA A 117 -5.17 10.54 2.02
N GLY A 118 -5.29 11.47 1.05
CA GLY A 118 -6.16 11.31 -0.13
C GLY A 118 -5.74 10.18 -1.08
N SER A 119 -4.45 9.84 -1.12
CA SER A 119 -3.90 8.76 -1.96
C SER A 119 -3.57 7.49 -1.16
N SER A 120 -3.94 7.43 0.12
CA SER A 120 -3.57 6.35 1.06
C SER A 120 -3.98 4.95 0.63
N GLY A 121 -4.99 4.82 -0.25
CA GLY A 121 -5.49 3.52 -0.72
C GLY A 121 -4.67 2.86 -1.82
N VAL A 122 -3.81 3.59 -2.54
CA VAL A 122 -3.15 3.06 -3.74
C VAL A 122 -2.17 1.94 -3.41
N ILE A 123 -1.22 2.20 -2.52
CA ILE A 123 -0.19 1.22 -2.10
C ILE A 123 -0.83 -0.03 -1.47
N PRO A 124 -1.63 0.05 -0.39
CA PRO A 124 -2.31 -1.12 0.18
C PRO A 124 -3.17 -1.87 -0.83
N GLY A 125 -3.87 -1.15 -1.73
CA GLY A 125 -4.71 -1.76 -2.73
C GLY A 125 -3.92 -2.69 -3.66
N VAL A 126 -2.84 -2.17 -4.24
CA VAL A 126 -1.98 -2.95 -5.15
C VAL A 126 -1.29 -4.09 -4.39
N PHE A 127 -0.65 -3.80 -3.26
CA PHE A 127 0.18 -4.76 -2.55
C PHE A 127 -0.63 -5.92 -1.96
N CYS A 128 -1.77 -5.66 -1.31
CA CYS A 128 -2.65 -6.73 -0.83
C CYS A 128 -3.20 -7.57 -1.99
N SER A 129 -3.48 -6.95 -3.14
CA SER A 129 -3.94 -7.69 -4.32
C SER A 129 -2.85 -8.63 -4.85
N LEU A 130 -1.61 -8.15 -4.94
CA LEU A 130 -0.47 -8.94 -5.39
C LEU A 130 -0.16 -10.09 -4.42
N GLN A 131 -0.11 -9.85 -3.11
CA GLN A 131 0.11 -10.89 -2.12
C GLN A 131 -0.92 -12.02 -2.24
N GLU A 132 -2.20 -11.68 -2.37
CA GLU A 132 -3.27 -12.68 -2.39
C GLU A 132 -3.40 -13.41 -3.74
N ASN A 133 -2.95 -12.82 -4.84
CA ASN A 133 -3.00 -13.45 -6.16
C ASN A 133 -1.76 -14.27 -6.49
N PHE A 134 -0.59 -13.84 -6.00
CA PHE A 134 0.70 -14.42 -6.39
C PHE A 134 1.49 -15.01 -5.21
N GLY A 135 1.04 -14.82 -3.97
CA GLY A 135 1.68 -15.41 -2.79
C GLY A 135 2.94 -14.70 -2.32
N PHE A 136 3.15 -13.44 -2.71
CA PHE A 136 4.30 -12.65 -2.26
C PHE A 136 4.32 -12.52 -0.73
N THR A 137 5.51 -12.69 -0.16
CA THR A 137 5.79 -12.49 1.26
C THR A 137 5.81 -11.01 1.65
N ASP A 138 5.77 -10.70 2.94
CA ASP A 138 5.93 -9.32 3.41
C ASP A 138 7.32 -8.72 3.13
N GLU A 139 8.33 -9.55 2.81
CA GLU A 139 9.67 -9.07 2.42
C GLU A 139 9.76 -8.72 0.93
N GLU A 140 8.90 -9.32 0.10
CA GLU A 140 8.82 -9.06 -1.35
C GLU A 140 7.92 -7.87 -1.70
N ILE A 141 7.12 -7.40 -0.72
CA ILE A 141 6.21 -6.24 -0.81
C ILE A 141 6.88 -4.98 -0.28
#